data_AF-A0A1A8EBQ4-F1
#
_entry.id   AF-A0A1A8EBQ4-F1
#
_cell.length_a   1.000
_cell.length_b   1.000
_cell.length_c   1.000
_cell.angle_alpha   90.00
_cell.angle_beta   90.00
_cell.angle_gamma   90.00
#
_symmetry.space_group_name_H-M   'P 1'
#
loop_
_entity.id
_entity.type
_entity.pdbx_description
1 polymer ?
#
loop_
_entity_poly.entity_id
_entity_poly.type
_entity_poly.pdbx_seq_one_letter_code
_entity_poly.pdbx_strand_id
1 'polypeptide(L)'
;LYDRNDPNLAQLTHYLATNRILGAVQKTGGTQLKLLLSFPNYGQALLKPMRQSRDAETDVNLFYFSDFERHNAEIAAFHLDRLLGFNRIPPVVGRLVNITTEIRDITADRKLSRTFFTSPAGNTCFYGQCEYYCSTENPVLEVTVETIL
;
A
#
# COMPACT_ATOMS: atom_id res chain seq x y z
N LEU A 1 4.87 -11.37 -17.88
CA LEU A 1 5.40 -11.37 -16.50
C LEU A 1 5.14 -12.71 -15.82
N TYR A 2 3.92 -13.24 -15.95
CA TYR A 2 3.55 -14.61 -15.57
C TYR A 2 2.69 -15.24 -16.68
N ASP A 3 2.52 -16.57 -16.64
CA ASP A 3 1.61 -17.29 -17.55
C ASP A 3 0.16 -17.20 -17.03
N ARG A 4 -0.83 -17.11 -17.93
CA ARG A 4 -2.25 -17.01 -17.57
C ARG A 4 -2.74 -18.20 -16.73
N ASN A 5 -2.19 -19.37 -17.01
CA ASN A 5 -2.49 -20.64 -16.37
C ASN A 5 -1.47 -21.02 -15.29
N ASP A 6 -0.62 -20.08 -14.85
CA ASP A 6 0.35 -20.32 -13.79
C ASP A 6 -0.38 -20.74 -12.49
N PRO A 7 -0.20 -22.00 -12.02
CA PRO A 7 -0.87 -22.47 -10.81
C PRO A 7 -0.38 -21.75 -9.55
N ASN A 8 0.80 -21.12 -9.60
CA ASN A 8 1.39 -20.44 -8.45
C ASN A 8 0.78 -19.05 -8.21
N LEU A 9 0.10 -18.46 -9.19
CA LEU A 9 -0.47 -17.11 -9.05
C LEU A 9 -1.50 -17.04 -7.92
N ALA A 10 -2.34 -18.07 -7.79
CA ALA A 10 -3.32 -18.16 -6.71
C ALA A 10 -2.64 -18.33 -5.34
N GLN A 11 -1.56 -19.10 -5.27
CA GLN A 11 -0.80 -19.30 -4.04
C GLN A 11 -0.09 -18.02 -3.61
N LEU A 12 0.53 -17.30 -4.55
CA LEU A 12 1.21 -16.03 -4.30
C LEU A 12 0.24 -14.94 -3.84
N THR A 13 -0.88 -14.77 -4.53
CA THR A 13 -1.90 -13.78 -4.12
C THR A 13 -2.48 -14.11 -2.75
N HIS A 14 -2.75 -15.39 -2.47
CA HIS A 14 -3.18 -15.81 -1.13
C HIS A 14 -2.11 -15.53 -0.07
N TYR A 15 -0.84 -15.81 -0.38
CA TYR A 15 0.30 -15.52 0.50
C TYR A 15 0.37 -14.04 0.86
N LEU A 16 0.34 -13.14 -0.13
CA LEU A 16 0.40 -11.70 0.09
C LEU A 16 -0.77 -11.20 0.95
N ALA A 17 -1.95 -11.78 0.78
CA ALA A 17 -3.16 -11.40 1.50
C ALA A 17 -3.17 -11.86 2.98
N THR A 18 -2.50 -12.96 3.32
CA THR A 18 -2.69 -13.61 4.64
C THR A 18 -1.42 -13.78 5.47
N ASN A 19 -0.24 -13.85 4.83
CA ASN A 19 0.98 -14.14 5.58
C ASN A 19 1.37 -13.01 6.52
N ARG A 20 1.94 -13.36 7.66
CA ARG A 20 2.44 -12.40 8.64
C ARG A 20 3.48 -11.47 8.03
N ILE A 21 3.33 -10.17 8.27
CA ILE A 21 4.34 -9.16 7.93
C ILE A 21 5.41 -9.18 9.04
N LEU A 22 6.68 -9.30 8.66
CA LEU A 22 7.81 -9.34 9.59
C LEU A 22 8.54 -8.00 9.74
N GLY A 23 8.42 -7.14 8.74
CA GLY A 23 8.96 -5.80 8.80
C GLY A 23 8.29 -4.89 7.80
N ALA A 24 8.22 -3.61 8.14
CA ALA A 24 7.72 -2.55 7.29
C ALA A 24 8.70 -1.38 7.36
N VAL A 25 9.18 -0.92 6.21
CA VAL A 25 10.08 0.25 6.11
C VAL A 25 9.58 1.17 5.01
N GLN A 26 9.88 2.46 5.07
CA GLN A 26 9.45 3.34 4.01
C GLN A 26 10.35 3.22 2.78
N LYS A 27 9.74 3.13 1.59
CA LYS A 27 10.50 3.18 0.34
C LYS A 27 11.12 4.58 0.16
N THR A 28 12.43 4.64 -0.10
CA THR A 28 13.12 5.89 -0.43
C THR A 28 12.88 6.29 -1.90
N GLY A 29 12.93 7.60 -2.17
CA GLY A 29 12.83 8.16 -3.52
C GLY A 29 11.44 8.00 -4.18
N GLY A 30 10.38 7.90 -3.37
CA GLY A 30 9.00 7.94 -3.87
C GLY A 30 8.42 9.35 -3.81
N THR A 31 7.54 9.68 -4.77
CA THR A 31 6.77 10.93 -4.78
C THR A 31 5.72 10.92 -3.67
N GLN A 32 4.93 9.85 -3.56
CA GLN A 32 3.94 9.63 -2.51
C GLN A 32 4.33 8.47 -1.58
N LEU A 33 3.60 8.32 -0.48
CA LEU A 33 3.88 7.34 0.58
C LEU A 33 3.76 5.89 0.08
N LYS A 34 4.83 5.12 0.25
CA LYS A 34 4.90 3.69 -0.07
C LYS A 34 5.75 2.98 0.98
N LEU A 35 5.32 1.81 1.44
CA LEU A 35 6.10 0.99 2.36
C LEU A 35 6.62 -0.25 1.63
N LEU A 36 7.78 -0.75 2.04
CA LEU A 36 8.27 -2.07 1.67
C LEU A 36 8.01 -3.01 2.84
N LEU A 37 7.22 -4.05 2.57
CA LEU A 37 6.93 -5.12 3.51
C LEU A 37 7.88 -6.28 3.29
N SER A 38 8.29 -6.93 4.37
CA SER A 38 9.10 -8.15 4.35
C SER A 38 8.32 -9.31 4.96
N PHE A 39 8.41 -10.49 4.34
CA PHE A 39 7.68 -11.70 4.72
C PHE A 39 8.62 -12.86 5.13
N PRO A 40 8.10 -13.93 5.78
CA PRO A 40 8.91 -15.04 6.29
C PRO A 40 9.74 -15.80 5.24
N ASN A 41 9.34 -15.78 3.97
CA ASN A 41 10.09 -16.42 2.89
C ASN A 41 11.15 -15.49 2.27
N TYR A 42 11.54 -14.42 2.96
CA TYR A 42 12.40 -13.34 2.44
C TYR A 42 11.80 -12.56 1.27
N GLY A 43 10.56 -12.87 0.88
CA GLY A 43 9.80 -12.11 -0.10
C GLY A 43 9.52 -10.71 0.41
N GLN A 44 9.45 -9.78 -0.53
CA GLN A 44 9.08 -8.40 -0.26
C GLN A 44 7.91 -8.00 -1.12
N ALA A 45 7.14 -7.03 -0.63
CA ALA A 45 6.08 -6.42 -1.43
C ALA A 45 5.99 -4.92 -1.16
N LEU A 46 5.55 -4.19 -2.18
CA LEU A 46 5.30 -2.77 -2.10
C LEU A 46 3.87 -2.54 -1.61
N LEU A 47 3.77 -1.73 -0.57
CA LEU A 47 2.52 -1.36 0.04
C LEU A 47 2.12 0.08 -0.30
N LYS A 48 0.90 0.23 -0.86
CA LYS A 48 0.26 1.54 -1.04
C LYS A 48 -0.96 1.65 -0.13
N PRO A 49 -0.96 2.60 0.84
CA PRO A 49 -2.11 2.80 1.72
C PRO A 49 -3.27 3.46 0.98
N MET A 50 -4.48 3.24 1.46
CA MET A 50 -5.66 3.95 0.97
C MET A 50 -5.60 5.43 1.36
N ARG A 51 -5.75 6.33 0.37
CA ARG A 51 -5.78 7.79 0.57
C ARG A 51 -7.17 8.41 0.41
N GLN A 52 -8.00 7.82 -0.44
CA GLN A 52 -9.33 8.33 -0.79
C GLN A 52 -10.37 7.22 -0.68
N SER A 53 -11.61 7.60 -0.37
CA SER A 53 -12.75 6.68 -0.41
C SER A 53 -13.00 6.18 -1.84
N ARG A 54 -13.72 5.06 -1.95
CA ARG A 54 -13.98 4.41 -3.25
C ARG A 54 -14.74 5.31 -4.22
N ASP A 55 -15.66 6.12 -3.69
CA ASP A 55 -16.55 6.96 -4.48
C ASP A 55 -16.04 8.40 -4.64
N ALA A 56 -14.86 8.71 -4.07
CA ALA A 56 -14.22 10.00 -4.27
C ALA A 56 -13.70 10.11 -5.72
N GLU A 57 -14.09 11.16 -6.42
CA GLU A 57 -13.57 11.48 -7.75
C GLU A 57 -12.44 12.51 -7.65
N THR A 58 -11.53 12.50 -8.63
CA THR A 58 -10.47 13.50 -8.73
C THR A 58 -11.11 14.85 -9.11
N ASP A 59 -10.76 15.92 -8.39
CA ASP A 59 -11.29 17.26 -8.68
C ASP A 59 -10.92 17.67 -10.11
N VAL A 60 -11.88 18.20 -10.86
CA VAL A 60 -11.70 18.61 -12.26
C VAL A 60 -10.66 19.71 -12.44
N ASN A 61 -10.37 20.48 -11.40
CA ASN A 61 -9.35 21.53 -11.38
C ASN A 61 -7.98 21.01 -10.96
N LEU A 62 -7.87 19.74 -10.56
CA LEU A 62 -6.62 19.13 -10.15
C LEU A 62 -5.83 18.66 -11.38
N PHE A 63 -4.58 19.06 -11.47
CA PHE A 63 -3.67 18.54 -12.49
C PHE A 63 -3.30 17.08 -12.19
N TYR A 64 -3.04 16.29 -13.24
CA TYR A 64 -2.72 14.86 -13.13
C TYR A 64 -1.52 14.55 -12.22
N PHE A 65 -0.53 15.45 -12.13
CA PHE A 65 0.66 15.28 -11.28
C PHE A 65 0.40 15.58 -9.79
N SER A 66 -0.76 16.17 -9.48
CA SER A 66 -1.23 16.44 -8.11
C SER A 66 -2.28 15.43 -7.66
N ASP A 67 -2.61 14.42 -8.47
CA ASP A 67 -3.59 13.42 -8.07
C ASP A 67 -3.02 12.44 -7.04
N PHE A 68 -3.88 11.93 -6.17
CA PHE A 68 -3.50 10.91 -5.19
C PHE A 68 -3.31 9.57 -5.89
N GLU A 69 -2.25 8.84 -5.51
CA GLU A 69 -2.17 7.43 -5.86
C GLU A 69 -3.26 6.65 -5.09
N ARG A 70 -4.03 5.82 -5.81
CA ARG A 70 -5.13 5.06 -5.23
C ARG A 70 -4.82 3.57 -5.21
N HIS A 71 -4.89 2.97 -4.03
CA HIS A 71 -4.68 1.53 -3.83
C HIS A 71 -5.57 0.66 -4.75
N ASN A 72 -6.86 1.02 -4.88
CA ASN A 72 -7.79 0.28 -5.72
C ASN A 72 -7.46 0.32 -7.22
N ALA A 73 -6.78 1.36 -7.70
CA ALA A 73 -6.34 1.44 -9.09
C ALA A 73 -5.28 0.37 -9.42
N GLU A 74 -4.36 0.09 -8.49
CA GLU A 74 -3.36 -0.98 -8.65
C GLU A 74 -4.02 -2.37 -8.72
N ILE A 75 -4.96 -2.64 -7.81
CA ILE A 75 -5.72 -3.89 -7.78
C ILE A 75 -6.50 -4.06 -9.09
N ALA A 76 -7.24 -3.03 -9.50
CA ALA A 76 -8.03 -3.05 -10.72
C ALA A 76 -7.16 -3.23 -11.97
N ALA A 77 -6.01 -2.55 -12.05
CA ALA A 77 -5.09 -2.65 -13.16
C ALA A 77 -4.57 -4.08 -13.32
N PHE A 78 -4.13 -4.73 -12.24
CA PHE A 78 -3.69 -6.13 -12.26
C PHE A 78 -4.78 -7.07 -12.82
N HIS A 79 -6.00 -6.96 -12.32
CA HIS A 79 -7.10 -7.82 -12.78
C HIS A 79 -7.50 -7.52 -14.23
N LEU A 80 -7.54 -6.25 -14.64
CA LEU A 80 -7.86 -5.85 -16.01
C LEU A 80 -6.79 -6.31 -17.01
N ASP A 81 -5.50 -6.14 -16.68
CA ASP A 81 -4.38 -6.60 -17.51
C ASP A 81 -4.42 -8.12 -17.73
N ARG A 82 -4.81 -8.89 -16.71
CA ARG A 82 -5.04 -10.34 -16.83
C ARG A 82 -6.26 -10.67 -17.69
N LEU A 83 -7.37 -9.96 -17.53
CA LEU A 83 -8.58 -10.15 -18.33
C LEU A 83 -8.33 -9.88 -19.82
N LEU A 84 -7.51 -8.88 -20.13
CA LEU A 84 -7.10 -8.52 -21.49
C LEU A 84 -6.01 -9.45 -22.06
N GLY A 85 -5.50 -10.40 -21.26
CA GLY A 85 -4.52 -11.38 -21.69
C GLY A 85 -3.08 -10.84 -21.81
N PHE A 86 -2.81 -9.67 -21.23
CA PHE A 86 -1.49 -9.05 -21.28
C PHE A 86 -0.50 -9.69 -20.29
N ASN A 87 -0.93 -9.92 -19.05
CA ASN A 87 -0.12 -10.53 -17.98
C ASN A 87 1.25 -9.82 -17.76
N ARG A 88 1.24 -8.49 -17.74
CA ARG A 88 2.42 -7.61 -17.62
C ARG A 88 2.52 -6.91 -16.27
N ILE A 89 1.43 -6.77 -15.53
CA ILE A 89 1.41 -6.12 -14.21
C ILE A 89 1.71 -7.16 -13.13
N PRO A 90 2.55 -6.88 -12.11
CA PRO A 90 2.80 -7.85 -11.04
C PRO A 90 1.52 -8.23 -10.30
N PRO A 91 1.46 -9.40 -9.63
CA PRO A 91 0.33 -9.78 -8.81
C PRO A 91 0.04 -8.76 -7.72
N VAL A 92 -1.22 -8.33 -7.61
CA VAL A 92 -1.65 -7.33 -6.62
C VAL A 92 -2.81 -7.88 -5.81
N VAL A 93 -2.78 -7.66 -4.50
CA VAL A 93 -3.92 -7.94 -3.61
C VAL A 93 -4.25 -6.76 -2.72
N GLY A 94 -5.54 -6.66 -2.35
CA GLY A 94 -5.98 -5.82 -1.25
C GLY A 94 -5.89 -6.57 0.07
N ARG A 95 -5.35 -5.92 1.11
CA ARG A 95 -5.26 -6.47 2.46
C ARG A 95 -5.58 -5.40 3.49
N LEU A 96 -6.39 -5.74 4.49
CA LEU A 96 -6.50 -4.91 5.69
C LEU A 96 -5.28 -5.15 6.57
N VAL A 97 -4.52 -4.09 6.84
CA VAL A 97 -3.31 -4.15 7.66
C VAL A 97 -3.54 -3.36 8.94
N ASN A 98 -3.26 -3.97 10.08
CA ASN A 98 -3.32 -3.29 11.36
C ASN A 98 -2.09 -2.38 11.51
N ILE A 99 -2.27 -1.07 11.37
CA ILE A 99 -1.18 -0.09 11.42
C ILE A 99 -0.36 -0.20 12.70
N THR A 100 -1.00 -0.50 13.83
CA THR A 100 -0.31 -0.66 15.12
C THR A 100 0.58 -1.89 15.12
N THR A 101 0.01 -3.07 14.93
CA THR A 101 0.73 -4.33 15.16
C THR A 101 1.54 -4.81 13.96
N GLU A 102 1.13 -4.44 12.74
CA GLU A 102 1.75 -4.89 11.49
C GLU A 102 2.65 -3.86 10.82
N ILE A 103 2.68 -2.61 11.32
CA ILE A 103 3.60 -1.57 10.81
C ILE A 103 4.38 -0.90 11.95
N ARG A 104 3.70 -0.20 12.86
CA ARG A 104 4.33 0.64 13.90
C ARG A 104 5.22 -0.18 14.84
N ASP A 105 4.71 -1.29 15.36
CA ASP A 105 5.40 -2.06 16.39
C ASP A 105 6.55 -2.92 15.81
N ILE A 106 6.59 -3.13 14.49
CA ILE A 106 7.59 -3.97 13.82
C ILE A 106 8.57 -3.19 12.94
N THR A 107 8.37 -1.87 12.75
CA THR A 107 9.26 -1.08 11.90
C THR A 107 10.61 -0.83 12.58
N ALA A 108 11.69 -1.14 11.87
CA ALA A 108 13.05 -0.73 12.25
C ALA A 108 13.42 0.65 11.67
N ASP A 109 12.55 1.25 10.84
CA ASP A 109 12.79 2.53 10.19
C ASP A 109 12.49 3.69 11.15
N ARG A 110 13.55 4.30 11.69
CA ARG A 110 13.45 5.44 12.61
C ARG A 110 12.77 6.66 11.99
N LYS A 111 12.84 6.85 10.66
CA LYS A 111 12.17 7.98 10.01
C LYS A 111 10.67 7.75 10.01
N LEU A 112 10.24 6.57 9.57
CA LEU A 112 8.83 6.18 9.58
C LEU A 112 8.25 6.17 11.01
N SER A 113 8.96 5.56 11.96
CA SER A 113 8.56 5.44 13.37
C SER A 113 8.23 6.79 14.03
N ARG A 114 8.92 7.87 13.65
CA ARG A 114 8.67 9.22 14.20
C ARG A 114 7.42 9.92 13.66
N THR A 115 6.79 9.36 12.63
CA THR A 115 5.61 9.97 11.97
C THR A 115 4.29 9.44 12.52
N PHE A 116 4.33 8.48 13.44
CA PHE A 116 3.13 7.96 14.09
C PHE A 116 2.62 8.93 15.14
N PHE A 117 1.30 9.10 15.20
CA PHE A 117 0.63 9.91 16.21
C PHE A 117 -0.80 9.42 16.44
N THR A 118 -1.40 9.84 17.55
CA THR A 118 -2.80 9.58 17.85
C THR A 118 -3.64 10.78 17.45
N SER A 119 -4.65 10.56 16.60
CA SER A 119 -5.60 11.62 16.22
C SER A 119 -6.45 12.07 17.41
N PRO A 120 -7.09 13.25 17.37
CA PRO A 120 -8.04 13.68 18.40
C PRO A 120 -9.22 12.71 18.61
N ALA A 121 -9.55 11.90 17.59
CA ALA A 121 -10.58 10.87 17.65
C ALA A 121 -10.08 9.53 18.26
N GLY A 122 -8.81 9.45 18.67
CA GLY A 122 -8.23 8.26 19.31
C GLY A 122 -7.62 7.24 18.34
N ASN A 123 -7.70 7.45 17.03
CA ASN A 123 -7.15 6.51 16.03
C ASN A 123 -5.63 6.63 15.90
N THR A 124 -4.94 5.51 15.69
CA THR A 124 -3.51 5.49 15.34
C THR A 124 -3.33 5.91 13.88
N CYS A 125 -2.46 6.91 13.65
CA CYS A 125 -2.23 7.52 12.35
C CYS A 125 -0.73 7.58 12.05
N PHE A 126 -0.36 7.64 10.77
CA PHE A 126 1.01 7.96 10.35
C PHE A 126 1.02 8.67 9.00
N TYR A 127 2.06 9.44 8.69
CA TYR A 127 2.16 10.17 7.43
C TYR A 127 3.45 9.91 6.64
N GLY A 128 4.48 9.30 7.25
CA GLY A 128 5.75 9.02 6.57
C GLY A 128 6.52 10.26 6.13
N GLN A 129 7.45 10.09 5.18
CA GLN A 129 8.34 11.14 4.70
C GLN A 129 8.55 11.03 3.18
N CYS A 130 7.72 11.68 2.39
CA CYS A 130 7.76 11.70 0.93
C CYS A 130 7.57 13.13 0.40
N GLU A 131 7.67 13.31 -0.91
CA GLU A 131 7.59 14.63 -1.55
C GLU A 131 6.18 15.23 -1.46
N TYR A 132 5.15 14.42 -1.70
CA TYR A 132 3.75 14.86 -1.73
C TYR A 132 2.90 14.14 -0.68
N TYR A 133 2.09 14.91 0.06
CA TYR A 133 1.06 14.40 0.98
C TYR A 133 1.58 13.53 2.14
N CYS A 134 2.83 13.73 2.56
CA CYS A 134 3.40 13.16 3.78
C CYS A 134 3.49 14.21 4.89
N SER A 135 2.34 14.62 5.42
CA SER A 135 2.22 15.59 6.52
C SER A 135 1.11 15.21 7.49
N THR A 136 1.06 15.85 8.66
CA THR A 136 -0.02 15.66 9.65
C THR A 136 -1.41 16.04 9.14
N GLU A 137 -1.49 16.88 8.10
CA GLU A 137 -2.74 17.24 7.42
C GLU A 137 -3.23 16.15 6.46
N ASN A 138 -2.32 15.27 6.01
CA ASN A 138 -2.63 14.16 5.11
C ASN A 138 -2.15 12.83 5.71
N PRO A 139 -2.68 12.38 6.85
CA PRO A 139 -2.28 11.12 7.46
C PRO A 139 -2.95 9.92 6.77
N VAL A 140 -2.39 8.74 6.99
CA VAL A 140 -3.03 7.43 6.81
C VAL A 140 -3.63 7.00 8.14
N LEU A 141 -4.84 6.43 8.11
CA LEU A 141 -5.64 6.07 9.28
C LEU A 141 -5.76 4.54 9.46
N GLU A 142 -5.99 4.10 10.70
CA GLU A 142 -5.81 2.74 11.26
C GLU A 142 -6.29 1.52 10.46
N VAL A 143 -7.31 1.63 9.62
CA VAL A 143 -7.87 0.49 8.87
C VAL A 143 -7.98 0.86 7.40
N THR A 144 -6.90 0.63 6.67
CA THR A 144 -6.88 0.85 5.22
C THR A 144 -6.68 -0.44 4.47
N VAL A 145 -7.42 -0.63 3.39
CA VAL A 145 -7.10 -1.64 2.38
C VAL A 145 -5.81 -1.18 1.74
N GLU A 146 -4.77 -1.97 1.93
CA GLU A 146 -3.46 -1.69 1.39
C GLU A 146 -3.23 -2.61 0.19
N THR A 147 -2.71 -2.03 -0.89
CA THR A 147 -2.26 -2.78 -2.07
C THR A 147 -0.91 -3.37 -1.76
N ILE A 148 -0.77 -4.69 -1.93
CA ILE A 148 0.49 -5.40 -1.80
C ILE A 148 0.89 -5.94 -3.18
N LEU A 149 2.00 -5.42 -3.72
CA LEU A 149 2.58 -5.72 -5.04
C LEU A 149 3.92 -6.43 -4.92
#